data_AF-A0A4D6WWR3-F1
#
_entry.id   AF-A0A4D6WWR3-F1
#
_cell.length_a   1.000
_cell.length_b   1.000
_cell.length_c   1.000
_cell.angle_alpha   90.00
_cell.angle_beta   90.00
_cell.angle_gamma   90.00
#
_symmetry.space_group_name_H-M   'P 1'
#
loop_
_entity.id
_entity.type
_entity.pdbx_description
1 polymer ?
#
loop_
_entity_poly.entity_id
_entity_poly.type
_entity_poly.pdbx_seq_one_letter_code
_entity_poly.pdbx_strand_id
1 'polypeptide(L)' 'MAVPKKRTSKSKSKKAQWKGKGSIASKKALSLAKSLLTGRSTSFYYMNSDILHEEN' A
#
# COMPACT_ATOMS: atom_id res chain seq x y z
N MET A 1 -17.95 -30.32 -14.00
CA MET A 1 -17.17 -29.08 -13.71
C MET A 1 -16.44 -28.65 -14.97
N ALA A 2 -16.34 -27.35 -15.24
CA ALA A 2 -15.59 -26.86 -16.40
C ALA A 2 -14.09 -27.00 -16.17
N VAL A 3 -13.36 -27.53 -17.15
CA VAL A 3 -11.91 -27.72 -17.10
C VAL A 3 -11.26 -26.96 -18.26
N PRO A 4 -10.14 -26.24 -18.04
CA PRO A 4 -9.46 -25.54 -19.11
C PRO A 4 -8.89 -26.54 -20.12
N LYS A 5 -9.31 -26.41 -21.38
CA LYS A 5 -8.82 -27.28 -22.47
C LYS A 5 -7.35 -27.01 -22.82
N LYS A 6 -6.88 -25.79 -22.59
CA LYS A 6 -5.53 -25.31 -22.94
C LYS A 6 -4.99 -24.38 -21.86
N ARG A 7 -3.67 -24.35 -21.70
CA ARG A 7 -2.99 -23.44 -20.76
C ARG A 7 -3.09 -21.99 -21.23
N THR A 8 -3.12 -21.06 -20.28
CA THR A 8 -2.99 -19.63 -20.56
C THR A 8 -1.57 -19.32 -21.07
N SER A 9 -1.47 -18.51 -22.12
CA SER A 9 -0.17 -18.06 -22.65
C SER A 9 0.50 -17.07 -21.69
N LYS A 10 1.83 -16.90 -21.82
CA LYS A 10 2.60 -15.96 -20.98
C LYS A 10 2.08 -14.52 -21.08
N SER A 11 1.76 -14.06 -22.29
CA SER A 11 1.23 -12.72 -22.55
C SER A 11 -0.15 -12.50 -21.89
N LYS A 12 -1.00 -13.53 -21.83
CA LYS A 12 -2.32 -13.46 -21.17
C LYS A 12 -2.27 -13.72 -19.66
N SER A 13 -1.10 -14.01 -19.10
CA SER A 13 -0.93 -14.21 -17.65
C SER A 13 -1.23 -12.92 -16.90
N LYS A 14 -1.96 -13.03 -15.79
CA LYS A 14 -2.38 -11.89 -14.97
C LYS A 14 -1.33 -11.45 -13.94
N LYS A 15 -0.12 -12.03 -13.99
CA LYS A 15 0.98 -11.76 -13.05
C LYS A 15 1.41 -10.29 -13.03
N ALA A 16 1.42 -9.62 -14.18
CA ALA A 16 1.78 -8.20 -14.27
C ALA A 16 0.76 -7.30 -13.53
N GLN A 17 -0.54 -7.57 -13.70
CA GLN A 17 -1.59 -6.83 -13.00
C GLN A 17 -1.50 -7.03 -11.48
N TRP A 18 -1.21 -8.26 -11.03
CA TRP A 18 -1.02 -8.53 -9.60
C TRP A 18 0.17 -7.75 -9.02
N LYS A 19 1.32 -7.76 -9.71
CA LYS A 19 2.51 -6.97 -9.31
C LYS A 19 2.25 -5.46 -9.35
N GLY A 20 1.46 -4.97 -10.31
CA GLY A 20 1.12 -3.56 -10.45
C GLY A 20 0.40 -2.98 -9.23
N LYS A 21 -0.38 -3.78 -8.50
CA LYS A 21 -1.05 -3.35 -7.26
C LYS A 21 -0.06 -2.86 -6.20
N GLY A 22 1.08 -3.55 -6.05
CA GLY A 22 2.12 -3.17 -5.10
C GLY A 22 2.76 -1.81 -5.43
N SER A 23 2.97 -1.53 -6.72
CA SER A 23 3.47 -0.23 -7.16
C SER A 23 2.52 0.92 -6.81
N ILE A 24 1.22 0.71 -7.00
CA ILE A 24 0.19 1.71 -6.64
C ILE A 24 0.16 1.93 -5.12
N ALA A 25 0.20 0.86 -4.34
CA ALA A 25 0.22 0.94 -2.88
C ALA A 25 1.47 1.67 -2.37
N SER A 26 2.65 1.36 -2.93
CA SER A 26 3.93 2.00 -2.59
C SER A 26 3.90 3.52 -2.84
N LYS A 27 3.35 3.96 -3.98
CA LYS A 27 3.22 5.40 -4.29
C LYS A 27 2.34 6.13 -3.26
N LYS A 28 1.22 5.53 -2.89
CA LYS A 28 0.30 6.08 -1.88
C LYS A 28 0.98 6.14 -0.50
N ALA A 29 1.62 5.06 -0.07
CA ALA A 29 2.33 4.99 1.21
C ALA A 29 3.45 6.04 1.30
N LEU A 30 4.24 6.21 0.23
CA LEU A 30 5.31 7.22 0.19
C LEU A 30 4.74 8.64 0.31
N SER A 31 3.68 8.95 -0.45
CA SER A 31 3.01 10.27 -0.37
C SER A 31 2.49 10.54 1.04
N LEU A 32 1.89 9.53 1.68
CA LEU A 32 1.39 9.65 3.04
C LEU A 32 2.55 9.90 4.02
N ALA A 33 3.61 9.10 3.99
CA ALA A 33 4.76 9.25 4.88
C ALA A 33 5.40 10.65 4.79
N LYS A 34 5.55 11.20 3.58
CA LYS A 34 6.05 12.56 3.38
C LYS A 34 5.14 13.61 4.01
N SER A 35 3.82 13.47 3.88
CA SER A 35 2.87 14.38 4.52
C SER A 35 2.98 14.33 6.05
N LEU A 36 3.11 13.14 6.63
CA LEU A 36 3.25 12.95 8.08
C LEU A 36 4.54 13.57 8.62
N LEU A 37 5.66 13.39 7.93
CA LEU A 37 6.96 13.93 8.36
C LEU A 37 6.95 15.46 8.48
N THR A 38 6.08 16.15 7.75
CA THR A 38 6.00 17.62 7.80
C THR A 38 5.32 18.16 9.06
N GLY A 39 4.64 17.32 9.85
CA GLY A 39 3.92 17.73 11.07
C GLY A 39 2.70 18.63 10.84
N ARG A 40 2.36 18.94 9.58
CA ARG A 40 1.24 19.84 9.21
C ARG A 40 -0.08 19.10 8.96
N SER A 41 -0.09 17.77 8.99
CA SER A 41 -1.29 16.97 8.75
C SER A 41 -2.22 17.03 9.95
N THR A 42 -3.43 17.54 9.76
CA THR A 42 -4.46 17.66 10.82
C THR A 42 -5.44 16.48 10.85
N SER A 43 -5.44 15.63 9.82
CA SER A 43 -6.44 14.56 9.63
C SER A 43 -5.93 13.16 9.97
N PHE A 44 -4.62 12.97 10.12
CA PHE A 44 -4.02 11.66 10.38
C PHE A 44 -3.31 11.68 11.74
N TYR A 45 -3.85 10.90 12.68
CA TYR A 45 -3.31 10.75 14.03
C TYR A 45 -2.58 9.42 14.13
N TYR A 46 -1.35 9.44 14.66
CA TYR A 46 -0.62 8.23 15.02
C TYR A 46 -0.06 8.39 16.43
N MET A 47 0.09 7.28 17.14
CA MET A 47 0.67 7.26 18.48
C MET A 47 2.15 7.63 18.36
N ASN A 48 2.48 8.86 18.77
CA ASN A 48 3.85 9.31 18.92
C ASN A 48 4.37 8.90 20.29
N SER A 49 5.65 8.51 20.38
CA SER A 49 6.32 8.24 21.66
C SER A 49 6.21 9.44 22.62
N ASP A 50 6.18 10.65 22.07
CA ASP A 50 6.02 11.89 22.84
C ASP A 50 4.65 11.96 23.53
N ILE A 51 3.59 11.43 22.90
CA ILE A 51 2.22 11.38 23.46
C ILE A 51 2.13 10.27 24.53
N LEU A 52 2.90 9.18 24.39
CA LEU A 52 2.91 8.08 25.37
C LEU A 52 3.70 8.41 26.64
N HIS A 53 4.63 9.37 26.58
CA HIS A 53 5.39 9.84 27.73
C HIS A 53 4.67 10.93 28.55
N GLU A 54 3.66 11.61 28.00
CA GLU A 54 2.86 12.61 28.73
C GLU A 54 1.75 12.00 29.62
N GLU A 55 1.45 10.70 29.47
CA GLU A 55 0.38 10.00 30.20
C GLU A 55 0.87 9.23 31.45
N ASN A 56 2.09 9.50 31.96
CA ASN A 56 2.65 8.80 33.13
C ASN A 56 3.23 9.77 34.18
#